data_AF-D0UL03-F1
#
_entry.id   AF-D0UL03-F1
#
_cell.length_a   1.000
_cell.length_b   1.000
_cell.length_c   1.000
_cell.angle_alpha   90.00
_cell.angle_beta   90.00
_cell.angle_gamma   90.00
#
_symmetry.space_group_name_H-M   'P 1'
#
loop_
_entity.id
_entity.type
_entity.pdbx_description
1 polymer ?
#
loop_
_entity_poly.entity_id
_entity_poly.type
_entity_poly.pdbx_seq_one_letter_code
_entity_poly.pdbx_strand_id
1 'polypeptide(L)'
;EKFFVGILDMVQWLGYKPYAITHSSDYFDQLYEWACDLIKKGLAYVCHQTAEEVKGINAPPSPWRDRPIPESLQLFQDMKHGKIDEGEATLRLKVTLEEGKQDPVAYRIKFVEHHRTGDRWCIYPT
;
A
#
# COMPACT_ATOMS: atom_id res chain seq x y z
N GLU A 1 19.38 5.35 8.12
CA GLU A 1 20.11 5.81 6.91
C GLU A 1 21.37 5.01 6.55
N LYS A 2 21.97 4.22 7.46
CA LYS A 2 23.18 3.41 7.19
C LYS A 2 23.15 2.62 5.86
N PHE A 3 22.02 1.98 5.54
CA PHE A 3 21.87 1.20 4.31
C PHE A 3 21.81 2.06 3.04
N PHE A 4 21.24 3.27 3.13
CA PHE A 4 21.20 4.20 2.00
C PHE A 4 22.61 4.61 1.59
N VAL A 5 23.42 5.03 2.56
CA VAL A 5 24.82 5.42 2.33
C VAL A 5 25.60 4.24 1.75
N GLY A 6 25.47 3.05 2.35
CA GLY A 6 26.17 1.86 1.86
C GLY A 6 25.80 1.48 0.42
N ILE A 7 24.52 1.58 0.02
CA ILE A 7 24.10 1.32 -1.36
C ILE A 7 24.71 2.34 -2.31
N LEU A 8 24.67 3.63 -1.96
CA LEU A 8 25.23 4.70 -2.79
C LEU A 8 26.75 4.53 -2.97
N ASP A 9 27.46 4.21 -1.89
CA ASP A 9 28.91 3.98 -1.90
C ASP A 9 29.27 2.80 -2.82
N MET A 10 28.48 1.72 -2.80
CA MET A 10 28.69 0.57 -3.69
C MET A 10 28.48 0.92 -5.16
N VAL A 11 27.45 1.70 -5.49
CA VAL A 11 27.20 2.16 -6.87
C VAL A 11 28.36 3.01 -7.36
N GLN A 12 28.84 3.94 -6.54
CA GLN A 12 29.99 4.79 -6.86
C GLN A 12 31.29 3.98 -6.97
N TRP A 13 31.49 3.02 -6.08
CA TRP A 13 32.65 2.12 -6.09
C TRP A 13 32.72 1.28 -7.38
N LEU A 14 31.57 0.87 -7.92
CA LEU A 14 31.47 0.20 -9.23
C LEU A 14 31.73 1.14 -10.43
N GLY A 15 32.02 2.42 -10.20
CA GLY A 15 32.32 3.41 -11.23
C GLY A 15 31.08 4.05 -11.86
N TYR A 16 29.89 3.81 -11.32
CA TYR A 16 28.66 4.40 -11.82
C TYR A 16 28.27 5.66 -11.04
N LYS A 17 27.68 6.62 -11.75
CA LYS A 17 27.07 7.81 -11.15
C LYS A 17 25.57 7.82 -11.45
N PRO A 18 24.69 7.70 -10.44
CA PRO A 18 23.26 7.80 -10.68
C PRO A 18 22.91 9.20 -11.21
N TYR A 19 22.03 9.25 -12.22
CA TYR A 19 21.53 10.51 -12.77
C TYR A 19 20.73 11.31 -11.72
N ALA A 20 19.91 10.61 -10.93
CA ALA A 20 19.14 11.17 -9.84
C ALA A 20 19.03 10.17 -8.68
N ILE A 21 18.89 10.69 -7.46
CA ILE A 21 18.57 9.90 -6.27
C ILE A 21 17.13 10.24 -5.90
N THR A 22 16.25 9.26 -5.97
CA THR A 22 14.82 9.40 -5.68
C THR A 22 14.39 8.40 -4.61
N HIS A 23 13.36 8.72 -3.85
CA HIS A 23 12.83 7.81 -2.84
C HIS A 23 11.34 7.56 -3.09
N SER A 24 10.89 6.31 -2.95
CA SER A 24 9.48 5.96 -3.13
C SER A 24 8.56 6.74 -2.19
N SER A 25 9.07 7.11 -1.00
CA SER A 25 8.34 7.92 -0.02
C SER A 25 8.07 9.36 -0.47
N ASP A 26 8.84 9.90 -1.41
CA ASP A 26 8.59 11.22 -1.99
C ASP A 26 7.27 11.24 -2.79
N TYR A 27 6.76 10.07 -3.16
CA TYR A 27 5.55 9.89 -3.97
C TYR A 27 4.35 9.39 -3.17
N PHE A 28 4.42 9.30 -1.83
CA PHE A 28 3.29 8.77 -1.02
C PHE A 28 2.00 9.57 -1.20
N ASP A 29 2.10 10.90 -1.35
CA ASP A 29 0.94 11.74 -1.66
C ASP A 29 0.29 11.33 -2.99
N GLN A 30 1.08 11.22 -4.05
CA GLN A 30 0.60 10.85 -5.39
C GLN A 30 0.02 9.44 -5.41
N LEU A 31 0.66 8.49 -4.72
CA LEU A 31 0.19 7.12 -4.60
C LEU A 31 -1.18 7.06 -3.87
N TYR A 32 -1.35 7.87 -2.83
CA TYR A 32 -2.62 7.95 -2.11
C TYR A 32 -3.74 8.54 -2.97
N GLU A 33 -3.45 9.58 -3.75
CA GLU A 33 -4.41 10.15 -4.71
C GLU A 33 -4.83 9.13 -5.76
N TRP A 34 -3.89 8.39 -6.35
CA TRP A 34 -4.20 7.33 -7.29
C TRP A 34 -5.00 6.20 -6.65
N ALA A 35 -4.73 5.84 -5.40
CA ALA A 35 -5.54 4.88 -4.66
C ALA A 35 -6.98 5.36 -4.51
N CYS A 36 -7.19 6.63 -4.16
CA CYS A 36 -8.53 7.24 -4.12
C CYS A 36 -9.23 7.17 -5.48
N ASP A 37 -8.51 7.44 -6.57
CA ASP A 37 -9.09 7.40 -7.92
C ASP A 37 -9.40 5.97 -8.39
N LEU A 38 -8.60 4.99 -8.00
CA LEU A 38 -8.90 3.57 -8.25
C LEU A 38 -10.17 3.14 -7.51
N ILE A 39 -10.36 3.58 -6.26
CA ILE A 39 -11.59 3.32 -5.52
C ILE A 39 -12.80 3.96 -6.23
N LYS A 40 -12.70 5.23 -6.64
CA LYS A 40 -13.77 5.94 -7.37
C LYS A 40 -14.15 5.26 -8.68
N LYS A 41 -13.18 4.61 -9.35
CA LYS A 41 -13.40 3.84 -10.58
C LYS A 41 -13.93 2.42 -10.32
N GLY A 42 -14.11 2.03 -9.06
CA GLY A 42 -14.51 0.66 -8.69
C GLY A 42 -13.42 -0.39 -8.90
N LEU A 43 -12.16 0.04 -9.04
CA LEU A 43 -10.99 -0.81 -9.28
C LEU A 43 -10.22 -1.15 -8.00
N ALA A 44 -10.63 -0.62 -6.85
CA ALA A 44 -10.09 -0.96 -5.55
C ALA A 44 -11.18 -0.85 -4.47
N TYR A 45 -11.02 -1.61 -3.39
CA TYR A 45 -11.96 -1.63 -2.28
C TYR A 45 -11.22 -1.93 -0.96
N VAL A 46 -11.77 -1.46 0.16
CA VAL A 46 -11.24 -1.78 1.49
C VAL A 46 -11.74 -3.16 1.92
N CYS A 47 -10.87 -3.97 2.52
CA CYS A 47 -11.13 -5.35 2.92
C CYS A 47 -10.72 -5.55 4.39
N HIS A 48 -11.56 -6.26 5.14
CA HIS A 48 -11.32 -6.60 6.56
C HIS A 48 -10.92 -8.06 6.77
N GLN A 49 -10.69 -8.82 5.69
CA GLN A 49 -10.09 -10.15 5.84
C GLN A 49 -8.69 -10.01 6.45
N THR A 50 -8.43 -10.85 7.43
CA THR A 50 -7.13 -10.98 8.09
C THR A 50 -6.09 -11.56 7.13
N ALA A 51 -4.80 -11.37 7.46
CA ALA A 51 -3.71 -11.92 6.66
C ALA A 51 -3.76 -13.46 6.55
N GLU A 52 -4.35 -14.13 7.55
CA GLU A 52 -4.52 -15.58 7.56
C GLU A 52 -5.61 -16.04 6.60
N GLU A 53 -6.73 -15.32 6.53
CA GLU A 53 -7.84 -15.62 5.61
C GLU A 53 -7.49 -15.37 4.14
N VAL A 54 -6.56 -14.44 3.87
CA VAL A 54 -6.08 -14.13 2.51
C VAL A 54 -4.81 -14.91 2.14
N LYS A 55 -4.35 -15.83 3.00
CA LYS A 55 -3.13 -16.60 2.74
C LYS A 55 -3.37 -17.71 1.73
N GLY A 56 -2.52 -17.76 0.70
CA GLY A 56 -2.52 -18.84 -0.30
C GLY A 56 -3.15 -18.44 -1.64
N ILE A 57 -3.16 -19.38 -2.58
CA ILE A 57 -3.63 -19.16 -3.96
C ILE A 57 -5.17 -19.28 -4.06
N ASN A 58 -5.78 -20.08 -3.18
CA ASN A 58 -7.23 -20.38 -3.18
C ASN A 58 -7.98 -19.67 -2.05
N ALA A 59 -7.51 -18.50 -1.62
CA ALA A 59 -8.22 -17.73 -0.60
C ALA A 59 -9.65 -17.40 -1.07
N PRO A 60 -10.66 -17.53 -0.20
CA PRO A 60 -12.04 -17.20 -0.59
C PRO A 60 -12.13 -15.72 -1.01
N PRO A 61 -12.96 -15.42 -2.03
CA PRO A 61 -13.14 -14.04 -2.49
C PRO A 61 -13.61 -13.18 -1.31
N SER A 62 -13.15 -11.94 -1.28
CA SER A 62 -13.48 -11.04 -0.19
C SER A 62 -14.99 -10.77 -0.14
N PRO A 63 -15.65 -10.94 1.02
CA PRO A 63 -17.04 -10.51 1.20
C PRO A 63 -17.28 -9.03 0.90
N TRP A 64 -16.21 -8.23 0.96
CA TRP A 64 -16.24 -6.77 0.78
C TRP A 64 -15.91 -6.32 -0.65
N ARG A 65 -15.69 -7.26 -1.59
CA ARG A 65 -15.26 -6.97 -2.97
C ARG A 65 -16.22 -6.07 -3.76
N ASP A 66 -17.51 -6.17 -3.48
CA ASP A 66 -18.57 -5.43 -4.16
C ASP A 66 -19.22 -4.36 -3.26
N ARG A 67 -18.52 -3.96 -2.18
CA ARG A 67 -19.01 -2.90 -1.30
C ARG A 67 -19.11 -1.57 -2.05
N PRO A 68 -20.07 -0.69 -1.67
CA PRO A 68 -20.24 0.61 -2.31
C PRO A 68 -18.96 1.44 -2.36
N ILE A 69 -18.74 2.14 -3.48
CA ILE A 69 -17.59 3.04 -3.68
C ILE A 69 -17.48 4.10 -2.56
N PRO A 70 -18.55 4.80 -2.15
CA PRO A 70 -18.46 5.80 -1.09
C PRO A 70 -18.02 5.21 0.26
N GLU A 71 -18.44 3.97 0.55
CA GLU A 71 -18.05 3.27 1.78
C GLU A 71 -16.56 2.94 1.77
N SER A 72 -16.04 2.39 0.66
CA SER A 72 -14.60 2.11 0.52
C SER A 72 -13.76 3.38 0.62
N LEU A 73 -14.23 4.50 0.04
CA LEU A 73 -13.51 5.76 0.08
C LEU A 73 -13.45 6.32 1.50
N GLN A 74 -14.57 6.30 2.23
CA GLN A 74 -14.63 6.73 3.62
C GLN A 74 -13.73 5.86 4.51
N LEU A 75 -13.81 4.54 4.37
CA LEU A 75 -12.95 3.63 5.13
C LEU A 75 -11.48 3.86 4.83
N PHE A 76 -11.09 4.08 3.57
CA PHE A 76 -9.70 4.36 3.22
C PHE A 76 -9.20 5.70 3.82
N GLN A 77 -10.08 6.70 3.93
CA GLN A 77 -9.78 7.92 4.69
C GLN A 77 -9.63 7.64 6.18
N ASP A 78 -10.50 6.81 6.77
CA ASP A 78 -10.42 6.45 8.18
C ASP A 78 -9.14 5.66 8.49
N MET A 79 -8.70 4.79 7.58
CA MET A 79 -7.39 4.13 7.63
C MET A 79 -6.26 5.17 7.66
N LYS A 80 -6.27 6.17 6.77
CA LYS A 80 -5.26 7.25 6.72
C LYS A 80 -5.23 8.11 8.00
N HIS A 81 -6.37 8.28 8.66
CA HIS A 81 -6.46 9.05 9.92
C HIS A 81 -6.20 8.18 11.16
N GLY A 82 -5.82 6.90 10.99
CA GLY A 82 -5.51 6.01 12.10
C GLY A 82 -6.71 5.64 12.96
N LYS A 83 -7.92 5.60 12.39
CA LYS A 83 -9.14 5.21 13.12
C LYS A 83 -9.40 3.69 13.12
N ILE A 84 -8.54 2.92 12.47
CA ILE A 84 -8.64 1.46 12.30
C ILE A 84 -7.29 0.87 12.71
N ASP A 85 -7.29 -0.23 13.47
CA ASP A 85 -6.06 -0.78 14.03
C ASP A 85 -5.21 -1.50 12.97
N GLU A 86 -3.93 -1.72 13.30
CA GLU A 86 -3.01 -2.44 12.42
C GLU A 86 -3.55 -3.84 12.06
N GLY A 87 -3.58 -4.14 10.76
CA GLY A 87 -4.01 -5.46 10.28
C GLY A 87 -5.53 -5.66 10.19
N GLU A 88 -6.35 -4.74 10.71
CA GLU A 88 -7.82 -4.85 10.66
C GLU A 88 -8.41 -4.45 9.29
N ALA A 89 -7.68 -3.68 8.50
CA ALA A 89 -8.09 -3.30 7.16
C ALA A 89 -6.92 -3.19 6.18
N THR A 90 -7.20 -3.55 4.94
CA THR A 90 -6.28 -3.39 3.80
C THR A 90 -7.03 -2.83 2.59
N LEU A 91 -6.35 -2.03 1.76
CA LEU A 91 -6.88 -1.70 0.43
C LEU A 91 -6.46 -2.81 -0.53
N ARG A 92 -7.40 -3.37 -1.29
CA ARG A 92 -7.13 -4.38 -2.31
C ARG A 92 -7.52 -3.86 -3.68
N LEU A 93 -6.72 -4.22 -4.69
CA LEU A 93 -7.06 -3.97 -6.09
C LEU A 93 -8.12 -4.98 -6.53
N LYS A 94 -9.00 -4.60 -7.45
CA LYS A 94 -10.04 -5.48 -8.01
C LYS A 94 -9.52 -6.09 -9.31
N VAL A 95 -8.59 -7.03 -9.21
CA VAL A 95 -7.91 -7.66 -10.36
C VAL A 95 -7.48 -9.08 -10.03
N THR A 96 -7.46 -9.96 -11.03
CA THR A 96 -6.86 -11.29 -10.93
C THR A 96 -5.52 -11.28 -11.66
N LEU A 97 -4.43 -11.60 -10.95
CA LEU A 97 -3.09 -11.70 -11.53
C LEU A 97 -2.95 -13.01 -12.32
N GLU A 98 -1.94 -13.08 -13.20
CA GLU A 98 -1.69 -14.24 -14.08
C GLU A 98 -1.49 -15.55 -13.31
N GLU A 99 -0.95 -15.47 -12.09
CA GLU A 99 -0.76 -16.61 -11.18
C GLU A 99 -2.06 -17.07 -10.48
N GLY A 100 -3.22 -16.53 -10.88
CA GLY A 100 -4.52 -16.80 -10.26
C GLY A 100 -4.75 -16.07 -8.94
N LYS A 101 -3.76 -15.32 -8.44
CA LYS A 101 -3.87 -14.54 -7.21
C LYS A 101 -4.91 -13.43 -7.39
N GLN A 102 -5.98 -13.51 -6.60
CA GLN A 102 -7.07 -12.53 -6.64
C GLN A 102 -6.82 -11.36 -5.71
N ASP A 103 -7.14 -10.18 -6.22
CA ASP A 103 -7.25 -8.92 -5.52
C ASP A 103 -6.04 -8.63 -4.61
N PRO A 104 -4.85 -8.35 -5.17
CA PRO A 104 -3.65 -8.10 -4.37
C PRO A 104 -3.81 -6.88 -3.45
N VAL A 105 -3.17 -6.94 -2.29
CA VAL A 105 -3.14 -5.83 -1.33
C VAL A 105 -2.30 -4.68 -1.90
N ALA A 106 -2.89 -3.48 -1.93
CA ALA A 106 -2.25 -2.24 -2.35
C ALA A 106 -1.79 -1.39 -1.15
N TYR A 107 -2.58 -1.33 -0.06
CA TYR A 107 -2.22 -0.59 1.16
C TYR A 107 -2.47 -1.39 2.42
N ARG A 108 -1.63 -1.15 3.43
CA ARG A 108 -1.72 -1.71 4.78
C ARG A 108 -1.62 -0.61 5.82
N ILE A 109 -2.30 -0.79 6.95
CA ILE A 109 -2.13 0.06 8.13
C ILE A 109 -0.88 -0.38 8.88
N LYS A 110 -0.04 0.58 9.25
CA LYS A 110 1.12 0.40 10.14
C LYS A 110 1.39 1.71 10.88
N PHE A 111 1.26 1.70 12.19
CA PHE A 111 1.60 2.77 13.12
C PHE A 111 3.10 2.75 13.46
N VAL A 112 3.92 2.87 12.42
CA VAL A 112 5.36 2.99 12.54
C VAL A 112 5.80 4.24 11.81
N GLU A 113 6.66 5.03 12.44
CA GLU A 113 7.24 6.22 11.83
C GLU A 113 8.14 5.84 10.65
N HIS A 114 7.99 6.58 9.56
CA HIS A 114 8.84 6.41 8.40
C HIS A 114 10.07 7.32 8.49
N HIS A 115 11.25 6.77 8.26
CA HIS A 115 12.53 7.46 8.46
C HIS A 115 12.72 8.80 7.71
N ARG A 116 11.92 9.07 6.66
CA ARG A 116 11.93 10.36 5.92
C ARG A 116 10.69 11.21 6.11
N THR A 117 9.53 10.57 6.28
CA THR A 117 8.23 11.25 6.26
C THR A 117 7.60 11.33 7.66
N GLY A 118 8.32 10.85 8.69
CA GLY A 118 7.89 10.88 10.07
C GLY A 118 6.60 10.11 10.32
N ASP A 119 5.73 10.71 11.12
CA ASP A 119 4.42 10.26 11.56
C ASP A 119 3.28 10.67 10.63
N ARG A 120 3.58 11.33 9.50
CA ARG A 120 2.57 11.84 8.54
C ARG A 120 1.66 10.74 7.98
N TRP A 121 2.14 9.50 7.94
CA TRP A 121 1.43 8.38 7.34
C TRP A 121 1.34 7.21 8.32
N CYS A 122 0.15 6.65 8.45
CA CYS A 122 -0.10 5.37 9.12
C CYS A 122 -0.61 4.28 8.17
N ILE A 123 -0.71 4.60 6.88
CA ILE A 123 -0.96 3.64 5.82
C ILE A 123 0.19 3.67 4.82
N TYR A 124 0.62 2.50 4.40
CA TYR A 124 1.76 2.36 3.50
C TYR A 124 1.40 1.49 2.29
N PRO A 125 1.86 1.90 1.08
CA PRO A 125 1.69 1.09 -0.12
C PRO A 125 2.51 -0.22 -0.01
N THR A 126 2.04 -1.28 -0.66
CA THR A 126 2.71 -2.60 -0.75
C THR A 126 3.51 -2.73 -2.05
#